data_AF-A0A9D4PP45-F1
#
_entry.id   AF-A0A9D4PP45-F1
#
_cell.length_a   1.000
_cell.length_b   1.000
_cell.length_c   1.000
_cell.angle_alpha   90.00
_cell.angle_beta   90.00
_cell.angle_gamma   90.00
#
_symmetry.space_group_name_H-M   'P 1'
#
loop_
_entity.id
_entity.type
_entity.pdbx_description
1 polymer ?
#
loop_
_entity_poly.entity_id
_entity_poly.type
_entity_poly.pdbx_seq_one_letter_code
_entity_poly.pdbx_strand_id
1 'polypeptide(L)'
;MGSVVLEEYELLGDPKYRAYVTAIDKALKSFDNTSEWADLISALGKLNKVISSHLKYQVVPRRLTISKRLAQCMHPALPSGVHLKALESYDLILRAVGPQRLGQELFLYGAGLFPLLAHAAMNVRPALLSLYETHFLPLGERLRPGLMGSSSASCRVWKRVRTTTKAVEKSYFYGSLWKCVLCNPGIRQAAINFIVSHYNRRLSMEDQLYVIGTDIDCMVGIHLQYYCPV
;
A
#
# COMPACT_ATOMS: atom_id res chain seq x y z
N MET A 1 18.24 -1.62 14.49
CA MET A 1 16.87 -1.23 14.90
C MET A 1 16.31 -2.41 15.67
N GLY A 2 15.74 -2.17 16.85
CA GLY A 2 15.09 -3.23 17.64
C GLY A 2 13.93 -3.85 16.87
N SER A 3 13.62 -5.11 17.16
CA SER A 3 12.36 -5.70 16.66
C SER A 3 11.20 -4.88 17.23
N VAL A 4 10.18 -4.58 16.43
CA VAL A 4 8.97 -3.87 16.90
C VAL A 4 8.34 -4.58 18.11
N VAL A 5 8.53 -5.89 18.22
CA VAL A 5 8.11 -6.70 19.38
C VAL A 5 8.84 -6.28 20.66
N LEU A 6 10.13 -5.96 20.57
CA LEU A 6 10.93 -5.50 21.70
C LEU A 6 10.47 -4.10 22.16
N GLU A 7 10.27 -3.19 21.21
CA GLU A 7 9.76 -1.84 21.51
C GLU A 7 8.36 -1.88 22.14
N GLU A 8 7.49 -2.76 21.64
CA GLU A 8 6.17 -2.99 22.25
C GLU A 8 6.28 -3.54 23.67
N TYR A 9 7.22 -4.47 23.92
CA TYR A 9 7.47 -5.02 25.24
C TYR A 9 7.96 -3.96 26.23
N GLU A 10 8.87 -3.08 25.82
CA GLU A 10 9.34 -1.96 26.64
C GLU A 10 8.19 -1.00 26.98
N LEU A 11 7.32 -0.70 26.01
CA LEU A 11 6.15 0.15 26.20
C LEU A 11 5.14 -0.45 27.18
N LEU A 12 5.10 -1.77 27.38
CA LEU A 12 4.25 -2.38 28.41
C LEU A 12 4.64 -1.97 29.82
N GLY A 13 5.82 -1.38 30.04
CA GLY A 13 6.19 -0.73 31.30
C GLY A 13 5.36 0.53 31.60
N ASP A 14 4.87 1.25 30.58
CA ASP A 14 4.05 2.46 30.72
C ASP A 14 2.58 2.12 31.04
N PRO A 15 2.04 2.55 32.20
CA PRO A 15 0.63 2.35 32.54
C PRO A 15 -0.35 2.91 31.50
N LYS A 16 -0.01 4.03 30.85
CA LYS A 16 -0.85 4.66 29.82
C LYS A 16 -0.87 3.81 28.54
N TYR A 17 0.24 3.17 28.19
CA TYR A 17 0.28 2.24 27.07
C TYR A 17 -0.51 0.95 27.37
N ARG A 18 -0.40 0.41 28.60
CA ARG A 18 -1.25 -0.72 29.01
C ARG A 18 -2.73 -0.41 28.92
N ALA A 19 -3.15 0.80 29.34
CA ALA A 19 -4.53 1.26 29.18
C ALA A 19 -4.94 1.37 27.69
N TYR A 20 -4.02 1.83 26.83
CA TYR A 20 -4.23 1.87 25.38
C TYR A 20 -4.45 0.46 24.80
N VAL A 21 -3.63 -0.53 25.18
CA VAL A 21 -3.79 -1.94 24.78
C VAL A 21 -5.18 -2.45 25.18
N THR A 22 -5.60 -2.24 26.43
CA THR A 22 -6.93 -2.65 26.91
C THR A 22 -8.07 -1.96 26.14
N ALA A 23 -7.92 -0.67 25.83
CA ALA A 23 -8.91 0.07 25.05
C ALA A 23 -9.02 -0.46 23.60
N ILE A 24 -7.89 -0.81 22.98
CA ILE A 24 -7.85 -1.43 21.65
C ILE A 24 -8.49 -2.82 21.68
N ASP A 25 -8.17 -3.67 22.66
CA ASP A 25 -8.79 -4.99 22.81
C ASP A 25 -10.33 -4.87 22.97
N LYS A 26 -10.80 -3.88 23.73
CA LYS A 26 -12.24 -3.60 23.87
C LYS A 26 -12.87 -3.11 22.56
N ALA A 27 -12.18 -2.25 21.80
CA ALA A 27 -12.66 -1.79 20.51
C ALA A 27 -12.74 -2.94 19.49
N LEU A 28 -11.72 -3.80 19.45
CA LEU A 28 -11.63 -4.93 18.53
C LEU A 28 -12.77 -5.96 18.73
N LYS A 29 -13.23 -6.17 19.96
CA LYS A 29 -14.42 -7.02 20.24
C LYS A 29 -15.67 -6.56 19.49
N SER A 30 -15.78 -5.29 19.10
CA SER A 30 -16.92 -4.81 18.32
C SER A 30 -16.95 -5.36 16.89
N PHE A 31 -15.83 -5.86 16.36
CA PHE A 31 -15.75 -6.50 15.05
C PHE A 31 -16.19 -7.96 15.06
N ASP A 32 -16.29 -8.61 16.23
CA ASP A 32 -16.68 -10.01 16.33
C ASP A 32 -18.21 -10.19 16.27
N ASN A 33 -18.96 -9.13 16.56
CA ASN A 33 -20.42 -9.13 16.63
C ASN A 33 -21.07 -8.32 15.49
N THR A 34 -20.46 -8.30 14.31
CA THR A 34 -20.99 -7.54 13.16
C THR A 34 -21.88 -8.43 12.30
N SER A 35 -23.15 -8.07 12.18
CA SER A 35 -24.13 -8.74 11.31
C SER A 35 -24.35 -7.98 10.01
N GLU A 36 -24.21 -6.65 10.04
CA GLU A 36 -24.46 -5.78 8.90
C GLU A 36 -23.31 -4.80 8.67
N TRP A 37 -23.29 -4.17 7.49
CA TRP A 37 -22.24 -3.21 7.13
C TRP A 37 -22.24 -1.97 8.05
N ALA A 38 -23.38 -1.59 8.63
CA ALA A 38 -23.47 -0.48 9.58
C ALA A 38 -22.74 -0.78 10.92
N ASP A 39 -22.70 -2.06 11.33
CA ASP A 39 -21.95 -2.49 12.51
C ASP A 39 -20.45 -2.30 12.29
N LEU A 40 -19.96 -2.55 11.08
CA LEU A 40 -18.56 -2.30 10.71
C LEU A 40 -18.21 -0.81 10.83
N ILE A 41 -19.08 0.09 10.34
CA ILE A 41 -18.87 1.54 10.49
C ILE A 41 -18.79 1.93 11.97
N SER A 42 -19.67 1.37 12.80
CA SER A 42 -19.69 1.60 14.24
C SER A 42 -18.43 1.07 14.93
N ALA A 43 -17.98 -0.13 14.56
CA ALA A 43 -16.75 -0.75 15.08
C ALA A 43 -15.50 0.06 14.69
N LEU A 44 -15.40 0.49 13.43
CA LEU A 44 -14.36 1.39 12.94
C LEU A 44 -14.37 2.73 13.67
N GLY A 45 -15.56 3.31 13.92
CA GLY A 45 -15.70 4.55 14.69
C GLY A 45 -15.15 4.43 16.12
N LYS A 46 -15.44 3.33 16.81
CA LYS A 46 -14.89 3.04 18.15
C LYS A 46 -13.37 2.92 18.10
N LEU A 47 -12.85 2.19 17.11
CA LEU A 47 -11.41 2.03 16.91
C LEU A 47 -10.73 3.39 16.66
N ASN A 48 -11.29 4.23 15.79
CA ASN A 48 -10.75 5.55 15.45
C ASN A 48 -10.63 6.45 16.69
N LYS A 49 -11.65 6.44 17.56
CA LYS A 49 -11.63 7.23 18.81
C LYS A 49 -10.51 6.79 19.76
N VAL A 50 -10.25 5.49 19.84
CA VAL A 50 -9.17 4.95 20.68
C VAL A 50 -7.81 5.30 20.10
N ILE A 51 -7.61 5.18 18.78
CA ILE A 51 -6.33 5.51 18.13
C ILE A 51 -6.06 7.02 18.20
N SER A 52 -7.05 7.87 17.91
CA SER A 52 -6.87 9.34 17.89
C SER A 52 -6.51 9.91 19.26
N SER A 53 -6.94 9.28 20.34
CA SER A 53 -6.56 9.67 21.71
C SER A 53 -5.15 9.22 22.13
N HIS A 54 -4.46 8.42 21.31
CA HIS A 54 -3.18 7.78 21.64
C HIS A 54 -2.10 7.99 20.56
N LEU A 55 -2.25 8.99 19.67
CA LEU A 55 -1.35 9.26 18.54
C LEU A 55 0.13 9.49 18.91
N LYS A 56 0.44 9.74 20.19
CA LYS A 56 1.82 9.86 20.69
C LYS A 56 2.60 8.54 20.62
N TYR A 57 1.93 7.39 20.58
CA TYR A 57 2.58 6.08 20.50
C TYR A 57 2.71 5.65 19.04
N GLN A 58 3.95 5.49 18.56
CA GLN A 58 4.21 4.98 17.21
C GLN A 58 3.97 3.49 17.07
N VAL A 59 4.04 2.74 18.18
CA VAL A 59 3.70 1.32 18.21
C VAL A 59 2.22 1.20 18.49
N VAL A 60 1.46 0.84 17.46
CA VAL A 60 0.02 0.56 17.60
C VAL A 60 -0.15 -0.88 18.12
N PRO A 61 -0.80 -1.09 19.27
CA PRO A 61 -0.99 -2.42 19.82
C PRO A 61 -1.95 -3.22 18.94
N ARG A 62 -1.76 -4.55 18.89
CA ARG A 62 -2.58 -5.45 18.06
C ARG A 62 -2.60 -5.09 16.56
N ARG A 63 -1.55 -4.43 16.05
CA ARG A 63 -1.44 -3.99 14.64
C ARG A 63 -1.78 -5.07 13.61
N LEU A 64 -1.41 -6.33 13.87
CA LEU A 64 -1.73 -7.46 12.99
C LEU A 64 -3.23 -7.78 12.93
N THR A 65 -3.93 -7.70 14.06
CA THR A 65 -5.37 -7.93 14.12
C THR A 65 -6.12 -6.77 13.51
N ILE A 66 -5.70 -5.54 13.83
CA ILE A 66 -6.26 -4.31 13.25
C ILE A 66 -6.12 -4.33 11.73
N SER A 67 -4.92 -4.62 11.19
CA SER A 67 -4.70 -4.62 9.74
C SER A 67 -5.59 -5.64 9.01
N LYS A 68 -5.76 -6.85 9.58
CA LYS A 68 -6.67 -7.87 9.06
C LYS A 68 -8.13 -7.38 9.04
N ARG A 69 -8.62 -6.79 10.13
CA ARG A 69 -9.97 -6.23 10.20
C ARG A 69 -10.17 -5.10 9.20
N LEU A 70 -9.21 -4.19 9.07
CA LEU A 70 -9.26 -3.12 8.08
C LEU A 70 -9.24 -3.64 6.64
N ALA A 71 -8.46 -4.69 6.35
CA ALA A 71 -8.46 -5.31 5.03
C ALA A 71 -9.82 -5.95 4.70
N GLN A 72 -10.49 -6.59 5.67
CA GLN A 72 -11.86 -7.09 5.50
C GLN A 72 -12.84 -5.95 5.18
N CYS A 73 -12.71 -4.80 5.84
CA CYS A 73 -13.52 -3.62 5.55
C CYS A 73 -13.29 -3.05 4.14
N MET A 74 -12.22 -3.43 3.43
CA MET A 74 -11.94 -3.02 2.04
C MET A 74 -12.46 -4.03 1.00
N HIS A 75 -13.25 -5.02 1.39
CA HIS A 75 -13.82 -5.99 0.46
C HIS A 75 -14.74 -5.29 -0.57
N PRO A 76 -14.65 -5.61 -1.89
CA PRO A 76 -15.43 -4.93 -2.94
C PRO A 76 -16.95 -5.05 -2.77
N ALA A 77 -17.44 -6.09 -2.09
CA ALA A 77 -18.87 -6.27 -1.82
C ALA A 77 -19.43 -5.34 -0.72
N LEU A 78 -18.57 -4.62 0.01
CA LEU A 78 -19.00 -3.67 1.04
C LEU A 78 -19.30 -2.29 0.43
N PRO A 79 -20.24 -1.53 1.00
CA PRO A 79 -20.62 -0.23 0.47
C PRO A 79 -19.53 0.84 0.71
N SER A 80 -19.52 1.88 -0.12
CA SER A 80 -18.55 2.98 -0.04
C SER A 80 -18.44 3.62 1.34
N GLY A 81 -19.52 3.65 2.13
CA GLY A 81 -19.50 4.18 3.50
C GLY A 81 -18.55 3.42 4.44
N VAL A 82 -18.47 2.09 4.29
CA VAL A 82 -17.52 1.27 5.06
C VAL A 82 -16.10 1.54 4.59
N HIS A 83 -15.87 1.62 3.27
CA HIS A 83 -14.55 1.93 2.71
C HIS A 83 -14.03 3.28 3.20
N LEU A 84 -14.85 4.33 3.08
CA LEU A 84 -14.50 5.68 3.55
C LEU A 84 -14.16 5.68 5.04
N LYS A 85 -14.97 5.01 5.87
CA LYS A 85 -14.71 4.95 7.31
C LYS A 85 -13.41 4.20 7.64
N ALA A 86 -13.13 3.13 6.91
CA ALA A 86 -11.89 2.38 7.07
C ALA A 86 -10.67 3.17 6.57
N LEU A 87 -10.81 3.99 5.52
CA LEU A 87 -9.74 4.91 5.07
C LEU A 87 -9.39 5.95 6.15
N GLU A 88 -10.38 6.47 6.90
CA GLU A 88 -10.10 7.30 8.08
C GLU A 88 -9.28 6.53 9.14
N SER A 89 -9.61 5.26 9.38
CA SER A 89 -8.85 4.41 10.31
C SER A 89 -7.42 4.21 9.85
N TYR A 90 -7.21 3.96 8.56
CA TYR A 90 -5.88 3.86 7.97
C TYR A 90 -5.12 5.18 8.16
N ASP A 91 -5.69 6.33 7.80
CA ASP A 91 -5.02 7.63 7.95
C ASP A 91 -4.55 7.89 9.39
N LEU A 92 -5.39 7.63 10.40
CA LEU A 92 -5.02 7.76 11.81
C LEU A 92 -3.84 6.87 12.20
N ILE A 93 -3.86 5.60 11.77
CA ILE A 93 -2.79 4.65 12.06
C ILE A 93 -1.49 5.07 11.39
N LEU A 94 -1.55 5.43 10.11
CA LEU A 94 -0.37 5.80 9.33
C LEU A 94 0.29 7.08 9.87
N ARG A 95 -0.52 8.04 10.35
CA ARG A 95 -0.02 9.22 11.10
C ARG A 95 0.67 8.83 12.40
N ALA A 96 0.10 7.90 13.17
CA ALA A 96 0.69 7.45 14.44
C ALA A 96 2.03 6.72 14.21
N VAL A 97 2.05 5.78 13.27
CA VAL A 97 3.19 4.92 12.93
C VAL A 97 4.33 5.71 12.30
N GLY A 98 4.02 6.68 11.44
CA GLY A 98 4.99 7.52 10.74
C GLY A 98 5.73 6.80 9.60
N PRO A 99 6.45 7.56 8.74
CA PRO A 99 6.99 7.04 7.48
C PRO A 99 8.09 5.98 7.66
N GLN A 100 8.88 6.06 8.73
CA GLN A 100 9.96 5.10 8.97
C GLN A 100 9.42 3.71 9.28
N ARG A 101 8.47 3.60 10.22
CA ARG A 101 7.86 2.33 10.60
C ARG A 101 6.89 1.83 9.54
N LEU A 102 6.16 2.74 8.88
CA LEU A 102 5.30 2.36 7.76
C LEU A 102 6.07 1.64 6.65
N GLY A 103 7.30 2.07 6.34
CA GLY A 103 8.14 1.34 5.37
C GLY A 103 8.43 -0.11 5.77
N GLN A 104 8.57 -0.39 7.07
CA GLN A 104 8.83 -1.74 7.60
C GLN A 104 7.56 -2.59 7.67
N GLU A 105 6.43 -1.96 7.98
CA GLU A 105 5.13 -2.59 8.19
C GLU A 105 4.20 -2.44 6.98
N LEU A 106 4.74 -2.03 5.84
CA LEU A 106 3.98 -1.69 4.63
C LEU A 106 3.07 -2.83 4.18
N PHE A 107 3.53 -4.08 4.34
CA PHE A 107 2.75 -5.27 3.98
C PHE A 107 1.47 -5.42 4.82
N LEU A 108 1.47 -4.94 6.07
CA LEU A 108 0.28 -5.00 6.93
C LEU A 108 -0.83 -4.09 6.39
N TYR A 109 -0.48 -2.85 6.07
CA TYR A 109 -1.46 -1.84 5.68
C TYR A 109 -1.75 -1.84 4.17
N GLY A 110 -0.77 -2.22 3.36
CA GLY A 110 -0.92 -2.31 1.90
C GLY A 110 -1.86 -3.43 1.45
N ALA A 111 -1.96 -4.53 2.21
CA ALA A 111 -2.76 -5.71 1.84
C ALA A 111 -4.25 -5.38 1.61
N GLY A 112 -4.82 -4.45 2.38
CA GLY A 112 -6.20 -4.00 2.18
C GLY A 112 -6.33 -2.84 1.18
N LEU A 113 -5.35 -1.93 1.15
CA LEU A 113 -5.43 -0.70 0.36
C LEU A 113 -5.17 -0.93 -1.13
N PHE A 114 -4.12 -1.69 -1.49
CA PHE A 114 -3.72 -1.85 -2.89
C PHE A 114 -4.79 -2.52 -3.76
N PRO A 115 -5.48 -3.59 -3.31
CA PRO A 115 -6.56 -4.19 -4.08
C PRO A 115 -7.75 -3.24 -4.26
N LEU A 116 -8.06 -2.41 -3.25
CA LEU A 116 -9.18 -1.48 -3.31
C LEU A 116 -9.08 -0.52 -4.50
N LEU A 117 -7.88 -0.05 -4.88
CA LEU A 117 -7.75 0.91 -5.97
C LEU A 117 -8.33 0.42 -7.31
N ALA A 118 -8.26 -0.90 -7.57
CA ALA A 118 -8.80 -1.49 -8.79
C ALA A 118 -10.33 -1.45 -8.84
N HIS A 119 -10.99 -1.48 -7.68
CA HIS A 119 -12.45 -1.64 -7.54
C HIS A 119 -13.13 -0.47 -6.82
N ALA A 120 -12.38 0.55 -6.40
CA ALA A 120 -12.89 1.67 -5.62
C ALA A 120 -13.97 2.43 -6.40
N ALA A 121 -15.12 2.64 -5.75
CA ALA A 121 -16.17 3.51 -6.25
C ALA A 121 -15.66 4.94 -6.47
N MET A 122 -16.32 5.68 -7.37
CA MET A 122 -15.89 7.03 -7.76
C MET A 122 -15.78 8.01 -6.57
N ASN A 123 -16.64 7.87 -5.56
CA ASN A 123 -16.60 8.69 -4.34
C ASN A 123 -15.53 8.27 -3.32
N VAL A 124 -15.04 7.01 -3.38
CA VAL A 124 -13.98 6.49 -2.49
C VAL A 124 -12.59 6.83 -3.04
N ARG A 125 -12.47 6.86 -4.37
CA ARG A 125 -11.19 7.01 -5.07
C ARG A 125 -10.39 8.26 -4.63
N PRO A 126 -10.98 9.46 -4.45
CA PRO A 126 -10.24 10.64 -4.01
C PRO A 126 -9.62 10.46 -2.62
N ALA A 127 -10.37 9.89 -1.66
CA ALA A 127 -9.88 9.63 -0.31
C ALA A 127 -8.73 8.61 -0.30
N LEU A 128 -8.86 7.54 -1.10
CA LEU A 128 -7.80 6.53 -1.23
C LEU A 128 -6.52 7.11 -1.85
N LEU A 129 -6.64 7.93 -2.90
CA LEU A 129 -5.49 8.58 -3.53
C LEU A 129 -4.81 9.58 -2.59
N SER A 130 -5.60 10.39 -1.88
CA SER A 130 -5.09 11.31 -0.86
C SER A 130 -4.27 10.60 0.22
N LEU A 131 -4.73 9.41 0.64
CA LEU A 131 -4.00 8.57 1.60
C LEU A 131 -2.67 8.06 1.04
N TYR A 132 -2.62 7.66 -0.23
CA TYR A 132 -1.35 7.29 -0.88
C TYR A 132 -0.41 8.48 -1.04
N GLU A 133 -0.92 9.62 -1.44
CA GLU A 133 -0.12 10.84 -1.60
C GLU A 133 0.48 11.30 -0.27
N THR A 134 -0.29 11.22 0.81
CA THR A 134 0.14 11.67 2.14
C THR A 134 1.11 10.71 2.80
N HIS A 135 0.88 9.39 2.70
CA HIS A 135 1.61 8.41 3.52
C HIS A 135 2.54 7.48 2.74
N PHE A 136 2.19 7.15 1.49
CA PHE A 136 2.92 6.14 0.72
C PHE A 136 3.96 6.76 -0.21
N LEU A 137 3.63 7.89 -0.85
CA LEU A 137 4.57 8.62 -1.70
C LEU A 137 5.84 9.05 -0.96
N PRO A 138 5.77 9.60 0.28
CA PRO A 138 6.97 10.00 1.01
C PRO A 138 7.91 8.85 1.39
N LEU A 139 7.47 7.59 1.27
CA LEU A 139 8.31 6.41 1.57
C LEU A 139 9.42 6.20 0.53
N GLY A 140 9.26 6.73 -0.69
CA GLY A 140 10.21 6.56 -1.79
C GLY A 140 10.61 5.09 -1.98
N GLU A 141 11.90 4.81 -1.86
CA GLU A 141 12.44 3.45 -2.06
C GLU A 141 11.98 2.41 -1.03
N ARG A 142 11.54 2.86 0.15
CA ARG A 142 10.98 1.96 1.18
C ARG A 142 9.62 1.40 0.79
N LEU A 143 9.00 1.95 -0.25
CA LEU A 143 7.76 1.41 -0.79
C LEU A 143 7.98 0.08 -1.55
N ARG A 144 9.19 -0.15 -2.09
CA ARG A 144 9.50 -1.30 -2.96
C ARG A 144 9.08 -2.66 -2.40
N PRO A 145 9.41 -3.04 -1.14
CA PRO A 145 9.14 -4.38 -0.64
C PRO A 145 7.65 -4.72 -0.58
N GLY A 146 6.80 -3.75 -0.21
CA GLY A 146 5.35 -3.96 -0.09
C GLY A 146 4.63 -4.13 -1.43
N LEU A 147 5.30 -3.82 -2.55
CA LEU A 147 4.73 -3.87 -3.89
C LEU A 147 5.13 -5.12 -4.66
N MET A 148 6.30 -5.68 -4.34
CA MET A 148 6.81 -6.91 -4.96
C MET A 148 5.94 -8.12 -4.59
N GLY A 149 5.20 -8.05 -3.48
CA GLY A 149 4.32 -9.10 -2.99
C GLY A 149 2.87 -9.10 -3.53
N SER A 150 2.44 -8.12 -4.33
CA SER A 150 1.04 -8.02 -4.80
C SER A 150 0.97 -7.89 -6.32
N SER A 151 0.55 -8.99 -6.98
CA SER A 151 0.45 -9.16 -8.42
C SER A 151 -0.48 -8.16 -9.10
N SER A 152 0.01 -7.53 -10.18
CA SER A 152 -0.71 -6.73 -11.20
C SER A 152 -1.48 -5.46 -10.79
N ALA A 153 -2.11 -5.41 -9.61
CA ALA A 153 -2.84 -4.23 -9.12
C ALA A 153 -1.89 -3.11 -8.69
N SER A 154 -0.80 -3.48 -8.02
CA SER A 154 0.26 -2.57 -7.55
C SER A 154 0.91 -1.75 -8.67
N CYS A 155 1.12 -2.33 -9.86
CA CYS A 155 1.68 -1.61 -11.01
C CYS A 155 0.73 -0.49 -11.53
N ARG A 156 -0.59 -0.71 -11.46
CA ARG A 156 -1.60 0.31 -11.82
C ARG A 156 -1.73 1.40 -10.75
N VAL A 157 -1.58 1.04 -9.47
CA VAL A 157 -1.46 1.99 -8.35
C VAL A 157 -0.30 2.95 -8.61
N TRP A 158 0.86 2.43 -8.99
CA TRP A 158 2.00 3.28 -9.36
C TRP A 158 1.72 4.20 -10.55
N LYS A 159 1.12 3.74 -11.66
CA LYS A 159 0.83 4.63 -12.80
C LYS A 159 -0.05 5.83 -12.43
N ARG A 160 -1.02 5.65 -11.53
CA ARG A 160 -1.95 6.72 -11.11
C ARG A 160 -1.31 7.67 -10.09
N VAL A 161 -0.55 7.13 -9.14
CA VAL A 161 0.09 7.87 -8.04
C VAL A 161 1.37 8.60 -8.52
N ARG A 162 2.07 8.10 -9.54
CA ARG A 162 3.28 8.70 -10.12
C ARG A 162 3.06 9.93 -10.97
N THR A 163 1.88 10.10 -11.57
CA THR A 163 1.58 11.27 -12.42
C THR A 163 1.74 12.61 -11.67
N THR A 164 1.92 12.56 -10.33
CA THR A 164 2.01 13.70 -9.42
C THR A 164 3.44 14.00 -8.93
N THR A 165 4.50 13.24 -9.26
CA THR A 165 5.85 13.41 -8.66
C THR A 165 7.03 13.50 -9.67
N LYS A 166 7.36 14.73 -10.06
CA LYS A 166 8.10 15.15 -11.28
C LYS A 166 9.63 14.95 -11.42
N ALA A 167 10.35 14.25 -10.53
CA ALA A 167 11.84 14.32 -10.59
C ALA A 167 12.66 13.05 -10.35
N VAL A 168 12.13 11.98 -9.75
CA VAL A 168 12.86 10.71 -9.55
C VAL A 168 12.54 9.70 -10.69
N GLU A 169 12.10 10.22 -11.83
CA GLU A 169 10.80 9.83 -12.37
C GLU A 169 10.86 8.77 -13.49
N LYS A 170 11.90 8.79 -14.34
CA LYS A 170 11.93 8.02 -15.60
C LYS A 170 12.39 6.57 -15.42
N SER A 171 13.54 6.33 -14.78
CA SER A 171 14.11 4.97 -14.66
C SER A 171 13.18 4.03 -13.91
N TYR A 172 12.65 4.48 -12.78
CA TYR A 172 11.66 3.72 -12.03
C TYR A 172 10.34 3.49 -12.80
N PHE A 173 9.93 4.42 -13.67
CA PHE A 173 8.73 4.27 -14.48
C PHE A 173 8.91 3.15 -15.50
N TYR A 174 10.01 3.17 -16.26
CA TYR A 174 10.29 2.10 -17.22
C TYR A 174 10.55 0.77 -16.52
N GLY A 175 11.25 0.74 -15.38
CA GLY A 175 11.42 -0.49 -14.59
C GLY A 175 10.10 -1.10 -14.09
N SER A 176 9.15 -0.25 -13.67
CA SER A 176 7.79 -0.72 -13.31
C SER A 176 7.02 -1.21 -14.53
N LEU A 177 7.20 -0.56 -15.68
CA LEU A 177 6.56 -0.93 -16.94
C LEU A 177 7.07 -2.28 -17.44
N TRP A 178 8.38 -2.56 -17.36
CA TRP A 178 8.98 -3.86 -17.68
C TRP A 178 8.45 -4.99 -16.78
N LYS A 179 8.31 -4.75 -15.47
CA LYS A 179 7.64 -5.71 -14.57
C LYS A 179 6.18 -5.97 -14.95
N CYS A 180 5.46 -4.93 -15.36
CA CYS A 180 4.11 -5.04 -15.89
C CYS A 180 4.04 -5.92 -17.17
N VAL A 181 5.01 -5.76 -18.07
CA VAL A 181 5.17 -6.55 -19.31
C VAL A 181 5.42 -8.03 -19.01
N LEU A 182 6.27 -8.33 -18.02
CA LEU A 182 6.57 -9.69 -17.56
C LEU A 182 5.37 -10.39 -16.91
N CYS A 183 4.69 -9.71 -15.99
CA CYS A 183 3.67 -10.32 -15.14
C CYS A 183 2.26 -10.35 -15.78
N ASN A 184 2.02 -9.66 -16.90
CA ASN A 184 0.67 -9.52 -17.44
C ASN A 184 0.64 -9.57 -18.98
N PRO A 185 0.33 -10.75 -19.58
CA PRO A 185 0.29 -10.93 -21.03
C PRO A 185 -0.69 -9.98 -21.75
N GLY A 186 -1.83 -9.65 -21.13
CA GLY A 186 -2.89 -8.85 -21.76
C GLY A 186 -2.54 -7.38 -21.99
N ILE A 187 -1.56 -6.83 -21.27
CA ILE A 187 -1.07 -5.45 -21.46
C ILE A 187 0.31 -5.38 -22.11
N ARG A 188 0.92 -6.54 -22.37
CA ARG A 188 2.32 -6.68 -22.80
C ARG A 188 2.60 -5.90 -24.07
N GLN A 189 1.82 -6.15 -25.12
CA GLN A 189 2.01 -5.52 -26.42
C GLN A 189 1.86 -3.99 -26.35
N ALA A 190 0.83 -3.51 -25.67
CA ALA A 190 0.59 -2.07 -25.52
C ALA A 190 1.71 -1.38 -24.73
N ALA A 191 2.22 -2.03 -23.68
CA ALA A 191 3.33 -1.51 -22.88
C ALA A 191 4.66 -1.52 -23.66
N ILE A 192 4.97 -2.58 -24.43
CA ILE A 192 6.16 -2.61 -25.30
C ILE A 192 6.08 -1.52 -26.37
N ASN A 193 4.94 -1.39 -27.05
CA ASN A 193 4.75 -0.35 -28.07
C ASN A 193 4.97 1.05 -27.50
N PHE A 194 4.50 1.31 -26.27
CA PHE A 194 4.73 2.57 -25.57
C PHE A 194 6.22 2.81 -25.25
N ILE A 195 6.94 1.78 -24.82
CA ILE A 195 8.38 1.90 -24.54
C ILE A 195 9.16 2.20 -25.82
N VAL A 196 8.86 1.46 -26.89
CA VAL A 196 9.52 1.62 -28.19
C VAL A 196 9.24 3.00 -28.80
N SER A 197 8.01 3.52 -28.67
CA SER A 197 7.70 4.86 -29.19
C SER A 197 8.36 5.99 -28.40
N HIS A 198 8.77 5.73 -27.15
CA HIS A 198 9.49 6.68 -26.30
C HIS A 198 11.02 6.53 -26.36
N TYR A 199 11.52 5.48 -27.02
CA TYR A 199 12.95 5.28 -27.25
C TYR A 199 13.43 6.19 -28.39
N ASN A 200 14.38 7.07 -28.09
CA ASN A 200 14.90 7.99 -29.08
C ASN A 200 16.13 7.38 -29.76
N ARG A 201 15.95 6.90 -31.00
CA ARG A 201 17.01 6.31 -31.81
C ARG A 201 18.15 7.27 -32.17
N ARG A 202 17.99 8.58 -31.95
CA ARG A 202 19.02 9.60 -32.21
C ARG A 202 19.93 9.86 -31.01
N LEU A 203 19.58 9.37 -29.82
CA LEU A 203 20.38 9.49 -28.61
C LEU A 203 21.19 8.20 -28.36
N SER A 204 22.32 8.31 -27.67
CA SER A 204 23.09 7.14 -27.23
C SER A 204 22.30 6.35 -26.17
N MET A 205 22.71 5.11 -25.89
CA MET A 205 22.08 4.31 -24.83
C MET A 205 22.36 4.89 -23.44
N GLU A 206 23.55 5.48 -23.22
CA GLU A 206 23.94 6.11 -21.95
C GLU A 206 23.04 7.31 -21.62
N ASP A 207 22.69 8.12 -22.62
CA ASP A 207 21.81 9.30 -22.46
C ASP A 207 20.36 8.97 -22.13
N GLN A 208 19.95 7.72 -22.37
CA GLN A 208 18.59 7.24 -22.13
C GLN A 208 18.55 5.93 -21.33
N LEU A 209 19.54 5.71 -20.47
CA LEU A 209 19.66 4.52 -19.62
C LEU A 209 18.41 4.30 -18.75
N TYR A 210 17.68 5.37 -18.46
CA TYR A 210 16.40 5.30 -17.76
C TYR A 210 15.36 4.41 -18.46
N VAL A 211 15.46 4.16 -19.77
CA VAL A 211 14.52 3.27 -20.50
C VAL A 211 14.70 1.81 -20.10
N ILE A 212 15.91 1.40 -19.71
CA ILE A 212 16.21 0.05 -19.19
C ILE A 212 15.51 -0.17 -17.85
N GLY A 213 15.32 0.91 -17.11
CA GLY A 213 14.70 0.90 -15.81
C GLY A 213 15.72 0.63 -14.69
N THR A 214 15.27 0.02 -13.60
CA THR A 214 16.11 -0.21 -12.40
C THR A 214 16.58 -1.65 -12.25
N ASP A 215 16.23 -2.52 -13.20
CA ASP A 215 16.44 -3.97 -13.11
C ASP A 215 16.55 -4.53 -14.55
N ILE A 216 17.77 -4.86 -14.96
CA ILE A 216 18.08 -5.36 -16.30
C ILE A 216 17.49 -6.77 -16.50
N ASP A 217 17.45 -7.59 -15.45
CA ASP A 217 16.93 -8.95 -15.53
C ASP A 217 15.43 -8.94 -15.84
N CYS A 218 14.71 -7.91 -15.38
CA CYS A 218 13.31 -7.70 -15.77
C CYS A 218 13.12 -7.41 -17.27
N MET A 219 14.09 -6.74 -17.91
CA MET A 219 14.05 -6.48 -19.35
C MET A 219 14.40 -7.76 -20.14
N VAL A 220 15.45 -8.47 -19.72
CA VAL A 220 15.95 -9.66 -20.42
C VAL A 220 15.05 -10.89 -20.20
N GLY A 221 14.40 -11.00 -19.04
CA GLY A 221 13.49 -12.09 -18.70
C GLY A 221 12.26 -12.24 -19.61
N ILE A 222 11.97 -11.22 -20.43
CA ILE A 222 10.91 -11.29 -21.45
C ILE A 222 11.26 -12.36 -22.50
N HIS A 223 12.54 -12.58 -22.79
CA HIS A 223 12.98 -13.62 -23.72
C HIS A 223 12.81 -15.04 -23.16
N LEU A 224 12.89 -15.22 -21.84
CA LEU A 224 12.84 -16.55 -21.21
C LEU A 224 11.42 -17.13 -21.12
N GLN A 225 10.37 -16.29 -21.19
CA GLN A 225 8.99 -16.78 -21.26
C GLN A 225 8.62 -17.37 -22.64
N TYR A 226 9.45 -17.19 -23.68
CA TYR A 226 9.23 -17.79 -25.00
C TYR A 226 9.94 -19.13 -25.20
N TYR A 227 10.75 -19.59 -24.23
CA TYR A 227 11.57 -20.82 -24.35
C TYR A 227 11.20 -21.93 -23.37
N CYS A 228 10.17 -21.77 -22.55
CA CYS A 228 9.63 -22.86 -21.75
C CYS A 228 8.32 -23.34 -22.39
N PRO A 229 8.31 -24.42 -23.19
CA PRO A 229 7.08 -25.08 -23.58
C PRO A 229 6.42 -25.64 -22.31
N VAL A 230 5.09 -25.55 -22.28
CA VAL A 230 4.22 -26.15 -21.25
C VAL A 230 4.48 -27.65 -21.16
#